data_AF-A0A0G1CFH2-F1
#
_entry.id   AF-A0A0G1CFH2-F1
#
_cell.length_a   1.000
_cell.length_b   1.000
_cell.length_c   1.000
_cell.angle_alpha   90.00
_cell.angle_beta   90.00
_cell.angle_gamma   90.00
#
_symmetry.space_group_name_H-M   'P 1'
#
loop_
_entity.id
_entity.type
_entity.pdbx_description
1 polymer ?
#
loop_
_entity_poly.entity_id
_entity_poly.type
_entity_poly.pdbx_seq_one_letter_code
_entity_poly.pdbx_strand_id
1 'polypeptide(L)'
;MKTRSIKKHLKLALILFFAAFLFNGLSISPVLAKTTIPDWAAEQYSKISEINLAPGEVKQIKIGFYNRGTYNWRNTGKNYVSIYTYSPKYHASKLAAASWLSYSHPTKLKDSLAGPNSKGYFELEIKAPQKAGTYKETFALAAENKAWVKGGQFELVVNVGKTSSAINDASDKATGDIEAETADNAFLNPPKIEFNKKDLEAMKLSKMEPVSLNYGEEKTTALLFINKGKQNWDKRTLILNNVSLAGVSTGNSFASTAWLNNNTISEFSTTPIKNGQTEIYQIPLRAPERSGIFTLHFSLLINGQKIEGGNFDLPVTVINQNPLENVADDSSNIIIDDTRVRIGLFTTEEPLEFVSPFDYTIKDTDGLELGRIIPGNKVLLSYDEDSKKYFAVLGEQKIISDRPLRLAPLDLNAYFTISNHELLARWGNNINYNEFRDTLELRLAETGYVWVINELGMENYLKGMAEESDSSPTEFLKAMAVAERSYAYYQLKNPGRHLLGHFDLDADNDQVYRGYVREKISPNMVIAIEETRGFVATYNNEPADTPYFARSNGKTKSAKAVWGAEKPWLVAVTTPYDKGKTQWGHGVGMSARDGLYRAKDGSNWDDILKYYYTGIDLQKMY
;
A
#
# COMPACT_ATOMS: atom_id res chain seq x y z
N MET A 1 51.24 -24.14 14.30
CA MET A 1 51.74 -24.41 15.67
C MET A 1 50.74 -23.79 16.64
N LYS A 2 49.95 -24.63 17.34
CA LYS A 2 49.15 -24.41 18.59
C LYS A 2 48.26 -23.13 18.66
N THR A 3 46.93 -23.16 18.84
CA THR A 3 46.08 -24.05 19.66
C THR A 3 44.62 -24.05 19.16
N ARG A 4 44.13 -25.23 18.73
CA ARG A 4 42.72 -25.64 18.74
C ARG A 4 42.53 -26.51 19.98
N SER A 5 41.70 -26.12 20.94
CA SER A 5 41.06 -27.04 21.90
C SER A 5 40.07 -26.31 22.81
N ILE A 6 39.04 -27.04 23.24
CA ILE A 6 38.09 -26.76 24.33
C ILE A 6 36.80 -26.03 23.91
N LYS A 7 35.83 -26.82 23.40
CA LYS A 7 34.55 -27.10 24.08
C LYS A 7 33.76 -28.16 23.30
N LYS A 8 34.09 -29.44 23.54
CA LYS A 8 33.19 -30.59 23.38
C LYS A 8 32.96 -31.11 24.80
N HIS A 9 31.71 -31.17 25.25
CA HIS A 9 31.09 -32.15 26.17
C HIS A 9 29.85 -31.56 26.83
N LEU A 10 28.67 -31.82 26.24
CA LEU A 10 27.52 -32.39 26.96
C LEU A 10 26.48 -32.89 25.92
N LYS A 11 26.66 -34.11 25.40
CA LYS A 11 25.58 -34.91 24.80
C LYS A 11 25.37 -36.09 25.74
N LEU A 12 24.30 -36.07 26.54
CA LEU A 12 23.62 -37.28 27.02
C LEU A 12 22.25 -36.92 27.65
N ALA A 13 21.26 -37.76 27.35
CA ALA A 13 19.87 -37.80 27.83
C ALA A 13 18.87 -36.89 27.08
N LEU A 14 18.15 -37.45 26.09
CA LEU A 14 16.73 -37.84 26.25
C LEU A 14 16.19 -38.50 24.95
N ILE A 15 16.53 -39.76 24.69
CA ILE A 15 15.77 -40.65 23.82
C ILE A 15 15.62 -41.96 24.58
N LEU A 16 14.45 -42.17 25.19
CA LEU A 16 13.85 -43.45 25.58
C LEU A 16 12.58 -43.15 26.39
N PHE A 17 11.43 -43.05 25.71
CA PHE A 17 10.14 -43.42 26.30
C PHE A 17 9.16 -43.72 25.17
N PHE A 18 9.22 -44.95 24.67
CA PHE A 18 8.09 -45.60 24.00
C PHE A 18 7.87 -46.93 24.71
N ALA A 19 6.60 -47.29 24.88
CA ALA A 19 6.05 -48.52 25.46
C ALA A 19 5.86 -48.54 26.99
N ALA A 20 4.69 -48.07 27.44
CA ALA A 20 3.76 -48.86 28.25
C ALA A 20 2.53 -47.99 28.59
N PHE A 21 1.37 -48.26 27.99
CA PHE A 21 0.12 -48.34 28.75
C PHE A 21 -0.92 -49.11 27.92
N LEU A 22 -1.20 -50.31 28.40
CA LEU A 22 -2.29 -51.20 27.98
C LEU A 22 -3.64 -50.60 28.35
N PHE A 23 -4.59 -50.78 27.43
CA PHE A 23 -6.03 -50.95 27.62
C PHE A 23 -6.62 -50.57 29.00
N ASN A 24 -7.38 -49.46 29.00
CA ASN A 24 -8.67 -49.44 29.69
C ASN A 24 -9.73 -48.96 28.69
N GLY A 25 -10.67 -49.86 28.42
CA GLY A 25 -11.81 -49.61 27.55
C GLY A 25 -12.71 -48.54 28.16
N LEU A 26 -12.76 -47.39 27.49
CA LEU A 26 -13.95 -46.56 27.46
C LEU A 26 -14.48 -46.67 26.04
N SER A 27 -15.67 -47.24 25.91
CA SER A 27 -16.45 -47.24 24.67
C SER A 27 -16.77 -45.78 24.34
N ILE A 28 -15.92 -45.15 23.53
CA ILE A 28 -16.25 -43.86 22.91
C ILE A 28 -17.07 -44.24 21.67
N SER A 29 -18.38 -44.08 21.76
CA SER A 29 -19.24 -44.10 20.58
C SER A 29 -18.63 -43.20 19.51
N PRO A 30 -18.64 -43.58 18.22
CA PRO A 30 -18.13 -42.70 17.18
C PRO A 30 -18.96 -41.41 17.22
N VAL A 31 -18.34 -40.33 17.69
CA VAL A 31 -18.87 -38.99 17.47
C VAL A 31 -18.79 -38.83 15.95
N LEU A 32 -19.95 -38.85 15.28
CA LEU A 32 -20.04 -38.39 13.90
C LEU A 32 -19.28 -37.06 13.86
N ALA A 33 -18.19 -37.00 13.10
CA ALA A 33 -17.49 -35.77 12.84
C ALA A 33 -18.52 -34.79 12.28
N LYS A 34 -18.97 -33.86 13.13
CA LYS A 34 -19.94 -32.84 12.76
C LYS A 34 -19.17 -31.93 11.82
N THR A 35 -19.36 -32.09 10.52
CA THR A 35 -18.74 -31.25 9.50
C THR A 35 -19.02 -29.80 9.88
N THR A 36 -17.98 -29.09 10.34
CA THR A 36 -18.15 -27.71 10.79
C THR A 36 -18.47 -26.85 9.58
N ILE A 37 -19.70 -26.33 9.54
CA ILE A 37 -20.14 -25.41 8.49
C ILE A 37 -19.33 -24.12 8.66
N PRO A 38 -18.58 -23.66 7.62
CA PRO A 38 -17.77 -22.44 7.71
C PRO A 38 -18.63 -21.21 7.99
N ASP A 39 -18.09 -20.18 8.66
CA ASP A 39 -18.86 -18.96 8.96
C ASP A 39 -19.27 -18.20 7.70
N TRP A 40 -18.38 -18.17 6.70
CA TRP A 40 -18.59 -17.53 5.39
C TRP A 40 -18.40 -18.56 4.29
N ALA A 41 -19.50 -19.13 3.81
CA ALA A 41 -19.50 -20.04 2.68
C ALA A 41 -20.62 -19.69 1.70
N ALA A 42 -20.38 -19.96 0.42
CA ALA A 42 -21.27 -19.69 -0.69
C ALA A 42 -21.34 -20.89 -1.61
N GLU A 43 -22.46 -21.03 -2.30
CA GLU A 43 -22.62 -21.97 -3.41
C GLU A 43 -23.33 -21.22 -4.54
N GLN A 44 -22.67 -21.08 -5.70
CA GLN A 44 -23.24 -20.38 -6.85
C GLN A 44 -24.45 -21.14 -7.39
N TYR A 45 -25.57 -20.44 -7.63
CA TYR A 45 -26.76 -21.03 -8.26
C TYR A 45 -27.09 -20.45 -9.64
N SER A 46 -26.59 -19.26 -9.95
CA SER A 46 -26.76 -18.67 -11.27
C SER A 46 -25.85 -19.34 -12.29
N LYS A 47 -26.38 -19.71 -13.45
CA LYS A 47 -25.56 -20.13 -14.59
C LYS A 47 -25.02 -18.91 -15.30
N ILE A 48 -23.71 -18.89 -15.56
CA ILE A 48 -23.05 -17.84 -16.36
C ILE A 48 -22.94 -18.39 -17.78
N SER A 49 -23.68 -17.79 -18.73
CA SER A 49 -23.59 -18.11 -20.15
C SER A 49 -22.37 -17.46 -20.77
N GLU A 50 -21.94 -17.94 -21.95
CA GLU A 50 -20.89 -17.29 -22.73
C GLU A 50 -21.30 -15.84 -23.08
N ILE A 51 -20.43 -14.88 -22.79
CA ILE A 51 -20.70 -13.45 -22.97
C ILE A 51 -20.02 -12.98 -24.25
N ASN A 52 -20.80 -12.63 -25.27
CA ASN A 52 -20.28 -12.04 -26.51
C ASN A 52 -20.59 -10.54 -26.52
N LEU A 53 -19.59 -9.69 -26.80
CA LEU A 53 -19.69 -8.23 -26.80
C LEU A 53 -18.98 -7.63 -28.03
N ALA A 54 -19.46 -6.47 -28.49
CA ALA A 54 -18.73 -5.60 -29.38
C ALA A 54 -17.60 -4.86 -28.63
N PRO A 55 -16.52 -4.45 -29.32
CA PRO A 55 -15.48 -3.61 -28.70
C PRO A 55 -16.06 -2.37 -28.01
N GLY A 56 -15.70 -2.16 -26.74
CA GLY A 56 -16.18 -1.03 -25.94
C GLY A 56 -17.59 -1.15 -25.35
N GLU A 57 -18.36 -2.19 -25.72
CA GLU A 57 -19.72 -2.42 -25.23
C GLU A 57 -19.75 -2.65 -23.72
N VAL A 58 -20.77 -2.11 -23.04
CA VAL A 58 -20.99 -2.26 -21.61
C VAL A 58 -22.18 -3.18 -21.37
N LYS A 59 -22.04 -4.16 -20.46
CA LYS A 59 -23.10 -5.12 -20.13
C LYS A 59 -23.21 -5.37 -18.64
N GLN A 60 -24.44 -5.35 -18.13
CA GLN A 60 -24.74 -5.75 -16.76
C GLN A 60 -24.90 -7.27 -16.64
N ILE A 61 -24.22 -7.85 -15.66
CA ILE A 61 -24.24 -9.28 -15.32
C ILE A 61 -24.83 -9.44 -13.93
N LYS A 62 -25.81 -10.34 -13.81
CA LYS A 62 -26.42 -10.72 -12.52
C LYS A 62 -25.92 -12.09 -12.10
N ILE A 63 -25.36 -12.19 -10.90
CA ILE A 63 -24.83 -13.43 -10.34
C ILE A 63 -25.41 -13.70 -8.95
N GLY A 64 -25.77 -14.95 -8.67
CA GLY A 64 -26.47 -15.36 -7.46
C GLY A 64 -25.81 -16.54 -6.76
N PHE A 65 -25.76 -16.45 -5.43
CA PHE A 65 -25.20 -17.46 -4.54
C PHE A 65 -26.18 -17.82 -3.42
N TYR A 66 -26.17 -19.08 -2.99
CA TYR A 66 -26.70 -19.47 -1.70
C TYR A 66 -25.68 -19.16 -0.62
N ASN A 67 -26.11 -18.53 0.47
CA ASN A 67 -25.30 -18.41 1.67
C ASN A 67 -25.26 -19.77 2.38
N ARG A 68 -24.13 -20.48 2.29
CA ARG A 68 -23.89 -21.76 2.98
C ARG A 68 -23.13 -21.57 4.30
N GLY A 69 -22.87 -20.33 4.68
CA GLY A 69 -22.23 -19.98 5.93
C GLY A 69 -23.19 -19.93 7.11
N THR A 70 -22.64 -19.78 8.30
CA THR A 70 -23.42 -19.59 9.53
C THR A 70 -23.82 -18.13 9.77
N TYR A 71 -23.20 -17.16 9.07
CA TYR A 71 -23.42 -15.72 9.27
C TYR A 71 -24.32 -15.09 8.20
N ASN A 72 -25.06 -14.05 8.62
CA ASN A 72 -25.88 -13.25 7.72
C ASN A 72 -25.02 -12.39 6.78
N TRP A 73 -25.27 -12.45 5.48
CA TRP A 73 -24.71 -11.51 4.52
C TRP A 73 -25.55 -10.23 4.50
N ARG A 74 -24.89 -9.08 4.42
CA ARG A 74 -25.53 -7.76 4.36
C ARG A 74 -24.92 -6.95 3.22
N ASN A 75 -25.61 -5.92 2.76
CA ASN A 75 -25.12 -4.97 1.75
C ASN A 75 -24.57 -3.65 2.33
N THR A 76 -24.63 -3.50 3.65
CA THR A 76 -24.21 -2.32 4.42
C THR A 76 -23.75 -2.74 5.82
N GLY A 77 -23.06 -1.83 6.52
CA GLY A 77 -22.53 -2.10 7.86
C GLY A 77 -21.19 -2.85 7.84
N LYS A 78 -20.76 -3.38 8.98
CA LYS A 78 -19.50 -4.15 9.08
C LYS A 78 -19.66 -5.49 8.36
N ASN A 79 -18.61 -5.92 7.65
CA ASN A 79 -18.53 -7.22 6.98
C ASN A 79 -19.64 -7.44 5.95
N TYR A 80 -20.08 -6.39 5.26
CA TYR A 80 -20.98 -6.55 4.11
C TYR A 80 -20.31 -7.40 3.02
N VAL A 81 -21.08 -8.08 2.20
CA VAL A 81 -20.52 -9.00 1.19
C VAL A 81 -20.40 -8.29 -0.15
N SER A 82 -19.23 -8.44 -0.77
CA SER A 82 -18.85 -7.82 -2.04
C SER A 82 -18.20 -8.81 -3.00
N ILE A 83 -18.15 -8.43 -4.27
CA ILE A 83 -17.31 -9.09 -5.29
C ILE A 83 -15.99 -8.34 -5.40
N TYR A 84 -14.90 -9.08 -5.60
CA TYR A 84 -13.59 -8.55 -5.98
C TYR A 84 -12.98 -9.35 -7.14
N THR A 85 -12.15 -8.71 -7.96
CA THR A 85 -11.26 -9.40 -8.90
C THR A 85 -10.31 -10.33 -8.14
N TYR A 86 -10.10 -11.53 -8.68
CA TYR A 86 -9.46 -12.64 -8.00
C TYR A 86 -8.58 -13.44 -8.98
N SER A 87 -7.50 -14.06 -8.49
CA SER A 87 -6.50 -14.78 -9.31
C SER A 87 -5.81 -13.94 -10.40
N PRO A 88 -5.00 -12.92 -10.05
CA PRO A 88 -4.58 -12.52 -8.69
C PRO A 88 -5.61 -11.65 -7.96
N LYS A 89 -5.50 -11.50 -6.63
CA LYS A 89 -6.45 -10.67 -5.88
C LYS A 89 -6.18 -9.18 -6.12
N TYR A 90 -7.25 -8.38 -6.15
CA TYR A 90 -7.16 -6.91 -6.20
C TYR A 90 -6.37 -6.36 -7.40
N HIS A 91 -6.58 -6.91 -8.59
CA HIS A 91 -5.94 -6.41 -9.80
C HIS A 91 -6.91 -5.55 -10.62
N ALA A 92 -6.36 -4.70 -11.50
CA ALA A 92 -7.16 -3.95 -12.43
C ALA A 92 -7.67 -4.87 -13.55
N SER A 93 -8.99 -5.03 -13.65
CA SER A 93 -9.60 -5.84 -14.70
C SER A 93 -9.62 -5.09 -16.03
N LYS A 94 -9.30 -5.79 -17.12
CA LYS A 94 -9.55 -5.27 -18.49
C LYS A 94 -11.05 -5.13 -18.80
N LEU A 95 -11.89 -5.78 -18.01
CA LEU A 95 -13.34 -5.72 -18.10
C LEU A 95 -13.97 -4.67 -17.18
N ALA A 96 -13.16 -3.88 -16.45
CA ALA A 96 -13.66 -2.93 -15.46
C ALA A 96 -14.58 -1.88 -16.11
N ALA A 97 -15.79 -1.74 -15.56
CA ALA A 97 -16.72 -0.69 -15.93
C ALA A 97 -16.59 0.50 -14.97
N ALA A 98 -16.96 1.69 -15.43
CA ALA A 98 -16.88 2.91 -14.62
C ALA A 98 -17.78 2.87 -13.36
N SER A 99 -18.79 2.00 -13.35
CA SER A 99 -19.72 1.79 -12.23
C SER A 99 -19.14 0.93 -11.09
N TRP A 100 -17.91 0.40 -11.25
CA TRP A 100 -17.24 -0.34 -10.18
C TRP A 100 -16.94 0.57 -8.99
N LEU A 101 -17.03 0.02 -7.78
CA LEU A 101 -16.71 0.74 -6.53
C LEU A 101 -15.23 1.10 -6.42
N SER A 102 -14.35 0.31 -7.05
CA SER A 102 -12.92 0.59 -7.27
C SER A 102 -12.38 -0.26 -8.43
N TYR A 103 -11.10 -0.08 -8.80
CA TYR A 103 -10.46 -0.81 -9.92
C TYR A 103 -10.50 -2.34 -9.80
N SER A 104 -10.70 -2.87 -8.58
CA SER A 104 -10.79 -4.30 -8.30
C SER A 104 -12.08 -4.71 -7.60
N HIS A 105 -13.01 -3.77 -7.37
CA HIS A 105 -14.20 -3.94 -6.52
C HIS A 105 -15.47 -3.64 -7.34
N PRO A 106 -16.03 -4.62 -8.07
CA PRO A 106 -17.15 -4.36 -8.96
C PRO A 106 -18.42 -3.87 -8.28
N THR A 107 -18.84 -4.58 -7.23
CA THR A 107 -20.18 -4.37 -6.65
C THR A 107 -20.28 -5.04 -5.29
N LYS A 108 -21.38 -4.75 -4.59
CA LYS A 108 -21.77 -5.37 -3.34
C LYS A 108 -23.09 -6.11 -3.47
N LEU A 109 -23.42 -6.93 -2.47
CA LEU A 109 -24.71 -7.62 -2.38
C LEU A 109 -25.84 -6.62 -2.60
N LYS A 110 -26.84 -6.97 -3.42
CA LYS A 110 -27.99 -6.09 -3.67
C LYS A 110 -29.07 -6.25 -2.60
N ASP A 111 -29.29 -7.49 -2.15
CA ASP A 111 -30.20 -7.77 -1.05
C ASP A 111 -29.74 -7.10 0.25
N SER A 112 -30.67 -6.57 1.03
CA SER A 112 -30.37 -5.97 2.34
C SER A 112 -29.88 -7.00 3.35
N LEU A 113 -30.29 -8.27 3.20
CA LEU A 113 -29.92 -9.38 4.06
C LEU A 113 -30.07 -10.73 3.32
N ALA A 114 -29.04 -11.57 3.37
CA ALA A 114 -29.14 -12.99 3.01
C ALA A 114 -28.64 -13.86 4.16
N GLY A 115 -29.57 -14.45 4.92
CA GLY A 115 -29.25 -15.33 6.04
C GLY A 115 -28.74 -16.72 5.61
N PRO A 116 -28.34 -17.57 6.58
CA PRO A 116 -27.92 -18.94 6.31
C PRO A 116 -28.96 -19.72 5.49
N ASN A 117 -28.49 -20.40 4.45
CA ASN A 117 -29.25 -21.13 3.41
C ASN A 117 -30.17 -20.28 2.51
N SER A 118 -30.15 -18.95 2.63
CA SER A 118 -30.90 -18.05 1.75
C SER A 118 -30.12 -17.68 0.49
N LYS A 119 -30.81 -17.12 -0.51
CA LYS A 119 -30.21 -16.59 -1.74
C LYS A 119 -29.74 -15.15 -1.53
N GLY A 120 -28.63 -14.79 -2.15
CA GLY A 120 -28.17 -13.41 -2.34
C GLY A 120 -27.69 -13.19 -3.78
N TYR A 121 -27.93 -12.01 -4.34
CA TYR A 121 -27.45 -11.68 -5.68
C TYR A 121 -26.66 -10.37 -5.76
N PHE A 122 -25.84 -10.31 -6.81
CA PHE A 122 -24.98 -9.19 -7.15
C PHE A 122 -25.23 -8.80 -8.59
N GLU A 123 -25.08 -7.52 -8.88
CA GLU A 123 -25.13 -6.98 -10.25
C GLU A 123 -23.83 -6.24 -10.48
N LEU A 124 -23.00 -6.79 -11.36
CA LEU A 124 -21.74 -6.21 -11.81
C LEU A 124 -21.84 -5.84 -13.29
N GLU A 125 -21.43 -4.63 -13.62
CA GLU A 125 -21.32 -4.18 -15.00
C GLU A 125 -19.92 -4.46 -15.53
N ILE A 126 -19.76 -4.89 -16.78
CA ILE A 126 -18.45 -5.08 -17.40
C ILE A 126 -18.38 -4.31 -18.71
N LYS A 127 -17.18 -3.84 -19.07
CA LYS A 127 -16.91 -3.16 -20.34
C LYS A 127 -15.95 -3.98 -21.20
N ALA A 128 -16.33 -4.26 -22.43
CA ALA A 128 -15.47 -4.95 -23.39
C ALA A 128 -14.25 -4.09 -23.77
N PRO A 129 -13.04 -4.65 -23.79
CA PRO A 129 -11.86 -4.00 -24.35
C PRO A 129 -12.05 -3.61 -25.81
N GLN A 130 -11.32 -2.60 -26.27
CA GLN A 130 -11.33 -2.22 -27.69
C GLN A 130 -10.69 -3.29 -28.59
N LYS A 131 -9.78 -4.09 -28.03
CA LYS A 131 -9.11 -5.18 -28.76
C LYS A 131 -9.98 -6.43 -28.77
N ALA A 132 -10.25 -6.99 -29.95
CA ALA A 132 -10.94 -8.27 -30.10
C ALA A 132 -10.15 -9.42 -29.44
N GLY A 133 -10.86 -10.42 -28.92
CA GLY A 133 -10.26 -11.57 -28.24
C GLY A 133 -11.15 -12.17 -27.16
N THR A 134 -10.72 -13.28 -26.57
CA THR A 134 -11.37 -13.90 -25.42
C THR A 134 -10.68 -13.45 -24.14
N TYR A 135 -11.46 -12.83 -23.24
CA TYR A 135 -11.02 -12.33 -21.95
C TYR A 135 -11.62 -13.19 -20.86
N LYS A 136 -10.77 -13.71 -19.97
CA LYS A 136 -11.20 -14.41 -18.78
C LYS A 136 -10.91 -13.53 -17.57
N GLU A 137 -11.88 -13.42 -16.68
CA GLU A 137 -11.74 -12.68 -15.43
C GLU A 137 -12.32 -13.50 -14.29
N THR A 138 -11.53 -13.68 -13.24
CA THR A 138 -11.96 -14.44 -12.06
C THR A 138 -12.34 -13.48 -10.95
N PHE A 139 -13.41 -13.82 -10.25
CA PHE A 139 -13.96 -13.02 -9.16
C PHE A 139 -14.17 -13.89 -7.93
N ALA A 140 -14.20 -13.26 -6.76
CA ALA A 140 -14.55 -13.92 -5.51
C ALA A 140 -15.38 -13.02 -4.60
N LEU A 141 -16.27 -13.65 -3.83
CA LEU A 141 -17.00 -12.99 -2.75
C LEU A 141 -16.11 -12.77 -1.52
N ALA A 142 -16.18 -11.58 -0.93
CA ALA A 142 -15.55 -11.26 0.34
C ALA A 142 -16.56 -10.62 1.30
N ALA A 143 -16.50 -11.02 2.57
CA ALA A 143 -17.05 -10.26 3.66
C ALA A 143 -16.00 -9.20 4.07
N GLU A 144 -16.35 -7.95 3.86
CA GLU A 144 -15.46 -6.79 3.95
C GLU A 144 -14.72 -6.72 5.28
N ASN A 145 -13.40 -6.60 5.23
CA ASN A 145 -12.52 -6.56 6.41
C ASN A 145 -12.64 -7.78 7.35
N LYS A 146 -13.20 -8.90 6.87
CA LYS A 146 -13.40 -10.10 7.68
C LYS A 146 -12.83 -11.36 7.06
N ALA A 147 -13.33 -11.78 5.90
CA ALA A 147 -12.94 -13.06 5.30
C ALA A 147 -13.36 -13.15 3.83
N TRP A 148 -12.65 -13.96 3.05
CA TRP A 148 -13.14 -14.44 1.77
C TRP A 148 -14.24 -15.49 1.99
N VAL A 149 -15.29 -15.46 1.16
CA VAL A 149 -16.41 -16.38 1.28
C VAL A 149 -16.07 -17.68 0.54
N LYS A 150 -15.92 -18.78 1.28
CA LYS A 150 -15.54 -20.09 0.72
C LYS A 150 -16.59 -20.56 -0.28
N GLY A 151 -16.19 -20.92 -1.50
CA GLY A 151 -17.11 -21.32 -2.57
C GLY A 151 -17.79 -20.15 -3.30
N GLY A 152 -17.42 -18.90 -2.99
CA GLY A 152 -17.90 -17.70 -3.67
C GLY A 152 -17.05 -17.27 -4.88
N GLN A 153 -16.23 -18.15 -5.42
CA GLN A 153 -15.40 -17.88 -6.61
C GLN A 153 -16.16 -18.19 -7.90
N PHE A 154 -15.97 -17.37 -8.93
CA PHE A 154 -16.55 -17.59 -10.26
C PHE A 154 -15.70 -16.94 -11.35
N GLU A 155 -15.78 -17.46 -12.58
CA GLU A 155 -15.08 -16.93 -13.75
C GLU A 155 -16.08 -16.37 -14.77
N LEU A 156 -15.78 -15.21 -15.35
CA LEU A 156 -16.43 -14.70 -16.54
C LEU A 156 -15.54 -14.95 -17.75
N VAL A 157 -16.12 -15.53 -18.80
CA VAL A 157 -15.48 -15.65 -20.12
C VAL A 157 -16.23 -14.72 -21.09
N VAL A 158 -15.52 -13.70 -21.58
CA VAL A 158 -16.05 -12.65 -22.45
C VAL A 158 -15.33 -12.68 -23.79
N ASN A 159 -16.07 -12.98 -24.86
CA ASN A 159 -15.56 -12.90 -26.22
C ASN A 159 -15.91 -11.54 -26.83
N VAL A 160 -14.88 -10.83 -27.28
CA VAL A 160 -15.01 -9.55 -27.97
C VAL A 160 -14.75 -9.78 -29.45
N GLY A 161 -15.75 -9.50 -30.31
CA GLY A 161 -15.57 -9.45 -31.76
C GLY A 161 -15.86 -10.71 -32.58
N LYS A 162 -16.77 -11.60 -32.16
CA LYS A 162 -17.43 -12.53 -33.09
C LYS A 162 -18.83 -12.00 -33.43
N THR A 163 -18.98 -11.42 -34.61
CA THR A 163 -20.29 -11.04 -35.15
C THR A 163 -21.09 -12.27 -35.55
N SER A 164 -22.28 -12.45 -34.98
CA SER A 164 -23.43 -13.02 -35.70
C SER A 164 -24.41 -11.89 -35.99
N SER A 165 -24.81 -11.79 -37.26
CA SER A 165 -25.57 -10.71 -37.91
C SER A 165 -26.98 -10.41 -37.35
N ALA A 166 -27.48 -9.23 -37.77
CA ALA A 166 -28.88 -8.75 -37.88
C ALA A 166 -29.46 -7.91 -36.71
N ILE A 167 -30.25 -6.83 -36.88
CA ILE A 167 -30.80 -6.03 -37.99
C ILE A 167 -31.27 -4.66 -37.39
N ASN A 168 -31.25 -3.62 -38.24
CA ASN A 168 -31.93 -2.31 -38.26
C ASN A 168 -33.07 -1.95 -37.28
N ASP A 169 -33.14 -0.67 -36.87
CA ASP A 169 -34.07 0.39 -37.39
C ASP A 169 -34.58 1.44 -36.35
N ALA A 170 -34.47 2.71 -36.77
CA ALA A 170 -35.42 3.85 -36.72
C ALA A 170 -36.11 4.42 -35.45
N SER A 171 -35.89 5.74 -35.27
CA SER A 171 -36.85 6.88 -35.09
C SER A 171 -37.71 7.10 -33.84
N ASP A 172 -37.66 8.37 -33.37
CA ASP A 172 -38.76 9.37 -33.26
C ASP A 172 -39.11 10.04 -31.91
N LYS A 173 -38.99 11.40 -31.94
CA LYS A 173 -39.74 12.54 -31.35
C LYS A 173 -40.47 12.54 -29.98
N ALA A 174 -40.33 13.69 -29.29
CA ALA A 174 -41.38 14.68 -28.86
C ALA A 174 -41.03 15.32 -27.48
N THR A 175 -40.61 16.59 -27.37
CA THR A 175 -41.37 17.87 -27.18
C THR A 175 -42.29 17.99 -25.96
N GLY A 176 -42.11 19.08 -25.18
CA GLY A 176 -43.11 19.62 -24.25
C GLY A 176 -42.55 20.65 -23.25
N ASP A 177 -42.73 21.94 -23.55
CA ASP A 177 -42.49 23.11 -22.69
C ASP A 177 -43.53 23.26 -21.56
N ILE A 178 -43.25 24.11 -20.55
CA ILE A 178 -44.09 25.25 -20.08
C ILE A 178 -43.37 26.08 -18.99
N GLU A 179 -43.37 27.41 -19.21
CA GLU A 179 -42.98 28.59 -18.41
C GLU A 179 -43.94 28.83 -17.21
N ALA A 180 -43.57 29.31 -16.01
CA ALA A 180 -43.02 30.58 -15.49
C ALA A 180 -44.06 31.36 -14.62
N GLU A 181 -43.59 32.43 -13.96
CA GLU A 181 -44.27 33.44 -13.10
C GLU A 181 -44.37 33.20 -11.57
N THR A 182 -44.28 34.19 -10.66
CA THR A 182 -43.39 35.36 -10.38
C THR A 182 -43.89 36.07 -9.08
N ALA A 183 -42.98 36.68 -8.29
CA ALA A 183 -43.11 37.83 -7.34
C ALA A 183 -44.24 37.84 -6.25
N ASP A 184 -44.20 38.53 -5.10
CA ASP A 184 -43.48 39.74 -4.68
C ASP A 184 -43.47 39.91 -3.12
N ASN A 185 -42.70 40.89 -2.66
CA ASN A 185 -42.17 41.27 -1.33
C ASN A 185 -43.13 41.67 -0.18
N ALA A 186 -42.67 41.59 1.09
CA ALA A 186 -42.56 42.72 2.04
C ALA A 186 -42.18 42.30 3.50
N PHE A 187 -41.35 43.13 4.15
CA PHE A 187 -40.77 42.99 5.49
C PHE A 187 -41.70 43.36 6.66
N LEU A 188 -41.60 42.62 7.77
CA LEU A 188 -41.86 43.08 9.15
C LEU A 188 -40.88 42.36 10.12
N ASN A 189 -40.12 43.11 10.92
CA ASN A 189 -39.42 42.62 12.13
C ASN A 189 -40.26 43.08 13.35
N PRO A 190 -40.55 42.25 14.38
CA PRO A 190 -39.59 41.82 15.44
C PRO A 190 -39.90 40.37 15.98
N PRO A 191 -39.21 39.75 16.98
CA PRO A 191 -38.27 40.28 17.99
C PRO A 191 -36.87 39.62 17.99
N LYS A 192 -35.93 40.25 18.72
CA LYS A 192 -34.67 39.63 19.15
C LYS A 192 -35.00 38.38 19.97
N ILE A 193 -34.81 37.21 19.37
CA ILE A 193 -34.69 35.96 20.10
C ILE A 193 -33.25 35.90 20.60
N GLU A 194 -33.07 35.93 21.91
CA GLU A 194 -31.81 35.49 22.51
C GLU A 194 -31.52 34.07 22.02
N PHE A 195 -30.44 33.92 21.25
CA PHE A 195 -30.07 32.66 20.64
C PHE A 195 -29.63 31.68 21.73
N ASN A 196 -30.52 30.75 22.07
CA ASN A 196 -30.15 29.59 22.86
C ASN A 196 -29.30 28.68 21.96
N LYS A 197 -28.01 28.54 22.28
CA LYS A 197 -26.98 27.80 21.52
C LYS A 197 -27.28 26.30 21.28
N LYS A 198 -28.44 25.80 21.71
CA LYS A 198 -28.82 24.38 21.75
C LYS A 198 -29.80 23.92 20.66
N ASP A 199 -30.23 24.79 19.75
CA ASP A 199 -31.29 24.45 18.77
C ASP A 199 -30.83 24.45 17.28
N LEU A 200 -29.54 24.67 16.98
CA LEU A 200 -28.95 24.57 15.64
C LEU A 200 -27.82 23.53 15.64
N GLU A 201 -28.10 22.33 15.14
CA GLU A 201 -27.15 21.21 15.09
C GLU A 201 -27.12 20.64 13.67
N ALA A 202 -25.92 20.45 13.11
CA ALA A 202 -25.71 19.67 11.90
C ALA A 202 -25.02 18.36 12.24
N MET A 203 -25.43 17.28 11.59
CA MET A 203 -24.67 16.03 11.61
C MET A 203 -24.21 15.70 10.20
N LYS A 204 -22.89 15.51 10.01
CA LYS A 204 -22.33 15.05 8.74
C LYS A 204 -22.65 13.56 8.57
N LEU A 205 -23.39 13.19 7.52
CA LEU A 205 -23.81 11.80 7.27
C LEU A 205 -22.97 11.07 6.22
N SER A 206 -22.16 11.80 5.43
CA SER A 206 -21.22 11.22 4.46
C SER A 206 -19.85 10.95 5.10
N LYS A 207 -19.27 9.78 4.83
CA LYS A 207 -17.84 9.55 5.07
C LYS A 207 -17.06 10.41 4.10
N MET A 208 -16.05 11.13 4.58
CA MET A 208 -15.23 11.99 3.73
C MET A 208 -14.09 11.15 3.18
N GLU A 209 -14.11 10.90 1.88
CA GLU A 209 -13.03 10.17 1.20
C GLU A 209 -11.94 11.17 0.81
N PRO A 210 -10.65 10.82 1.00
CA PRO A 210 -9.54 11.64 0.53
C PRO A 210 -9.64 11.88 -0.97
N VAL A 211 -9.48 13.14 -1.37
CA VAL A 211 -9.58 13.55 -2.77
C VAL A 211 -8.17 13.56 -3.35
N SER A 212 -7.90 12.73 -4.37
CA SER A 212 -6.67 12.82 -5.15
C SER A 212 -6.90 13.61 -6.44
N LEU A 213 -5.99 14.51 -6.77
CA LEU A 213 -6.02 15.43 -7.92
C LEU A 213 -4.65 15.52 -8.60
N ASN A 214 -4.64 15.72 -9.91
CA ASN A 214 -3.48 16.11 -10.71
C ASN A 214 -3.30 17.63 -10.74
N TYR A 215 -2.14 18.11 -11.21
CA TYR A 215 -1.89 19.56 -11.33
C TYR A 215 -2.97 20.25 -12.16
N GLY A 216 -3.56 21.30 -11.61
CA GLY A 216 -4.62 22.06 -12.26
C GLY A 216 -5.94 21.31 -12.44
N GLU A 217 -6.04 20.03 -12.03
CA GLU A 217 -7.26 19.23 -12.14
C GLU A 217 -8.36 19.83 -11.28
N GLU A 218 -9.53 19.98 -11.88
CA GLU A 218 -10.75 20.34 -11.16
C GLU A 218 -11.56 19.09 -10.86
N LYS A 219 -11.97 18.94 -9.59
CA LYS A 219 -12.81 17.83 -9.16
C LYS A 219 -13.81 18.32 -8.13
N THR A 220 -15.06 17.92 -8.32
CA THR A 220 -16.13 18.24 -7.39
C THR A 220 -16.33 17.06 -6.46
N THR A 221 -16.04 17.27 -5.17
CA THR A 221 -16.47 16.36 -4.11
C THR A 221 -17.79 16.86 -3.53
N ALA A 222 -18.49 16.03 -2.76
CA ALA A 222 -19.77 16.40 -2.18
C ALA A 222 -19.93 15.88 -0.76
N LEU A 223 -20.61 16.65 0.09
CA LEU A 223 -20.86 16.28 1.48
C LEU A 223 -22.34 16.37 1.82
N LEU A 224 -22.83 15.34 2.50
CA LEU A 224 -24.21 15.26 2.95
C LEU A 224 -24.29 15.68 4.42
N PHE A 225 -25.05 16.74 4.69
CA PHE A 225 -25.40 17.16 6.03
C PHE A 225 -26.89 16.91 6.30
N ILE A 226 -27.24 16.56 7.54
CA ILE A 226 -28.62 16.54 8.03
C ILE A 226 -28.82 17.65 9.04
N ASN A 227 -29.95 18.36 8.94
CA ASN A 227 -30.38 19.30 9.96
C ASN A 227 -30.92 18.54 11.17
N LYS A 228 -30.20 18.57 12.31
CA LYS A 228 -30.64 18.00 13.59
C LYS A 228 -31.24 19.05 14.52
N GLY A 229 -31.00 20.33 14.24
CA GLY A 229 -31.54 21.47 14.99
C GLY A 229 -33.04 21.67 14.78
N LYS A 230 -33.69 22.33 15.74
CA LYS A 230 -35.14 22.60 15.68
C LYS A 230 -35.51 23.71 14.70
N GLN A 231 -34.54 24.49 14.25
CA GLN A 231 -34.73 25.61 13.31
C GLN A 231 -34.41 25.20 11.87
N ASN A 232 -35.11 25.81 10.92
CA ASN A 232 -34.86 25.59 9.50
C ASN A 232 -33.54 26.24 9.07
N TRP A 233 -32.89 25.68 8.04
CA TRP A 233 -31.75 26.31 7.39
C TRP A 233 -32.23 27.10 6.18
N ASP A 234 -32.53 28.38 6.37
CA ASP A 234 -33.06 29.23 5.29
C ASP A 234 -31.95 29.70 4.35
N LYS A 235 -30.83 30.17 4.92
CA LYS A 235 -29.63 30.59 4.21
C LYS A 235 -28.42 29.76 4.63
N ARG A 236 -27.68 29.20 3.67
CA ARG A 236 -26.52 28.33 3.92
C ARG A 236 -25.30 28.81 3.15
N THR A 237 -24.17 28.95 3.83
CA THR A 237 -22.91 29.38 3.21
C THR A 237 -21.80 28.44 3.64
N LEU A 238 -21.05 27.90 2.67
CA LEU A 238 -19.88 27.06 2.94
C LEU A 238 -18.59 27.85 2.71
N ILE A 239 -17.77 27.96 3.76
CA ILE A 239 -16.53 28.73 3.72
C ILE A 239 -15.30 27.85 3.97
N LEU A 240 -14.23 28.09 3.22
CA LEU A 240 -12.89 27.57 3.48
C LEU A 240 -12.21 28.50 4.49
N ASN A 241 -11.96 28.01 5.71
CA ASN A 241 -11.32 28.81 6.75
C ASN A 241 -9.81 28.94 6.51
N ASN A 242 -9.16 27.83 6.17
CA ASN A 242 -7.72 27.76 5.87
C ASN A 242 -7.37 26.45 5.17
N VAL A 243 -6.17 26.42 4.58
CA VAL A 243 -5.53 25.22 4.04
C VAL A 243 -4.27 24.96 4.85
N SER A 244 -4.13 23.75 5.40
CA SER A 244 -2.90 23.31 6.03
C SER A 244 -2.16 22.35 5.08
N LEU A 245 -0.94 22.72 4.72
CA LEU A 245 0.08 21.79 4.25
C LEU A 245 0.77 21.26 5.50
N ALA A 246 1.09 19.97 5.57
CA ALA A 246 1.72 19.39 6.76
C ALA A 246 2.97 20.17 7.22
N GLY A 247 2.81 21.13 8.14
CA GLY A 247 3.87 21.91 8.79
C GLY A 247 3.84 23.45 8.69
N VAL A 248 3.22 24.11 7.70
CA VAL A 248 3.18 25.61 7.61
C VAL A 248 1.92 26.12 6.89
N SER A 249 1.33 27.21 7.40
CA SER A 249 0.25 27.98 6.78
C SER A 249 0.74 28.70 5.52
N THR A 250 0.16 28.39 4.36
CA THR A 250 0.34 29.16 3.11
C THR A 250 -1.02 29.42 2.47
N GLY A 251 -1.20 30.58 1.82
CA GLY A 251 -2.50 31.09 1.36
C GLY A 251 -3.26 30.20 0.37
N ASN A 252 -4.57 30.47 0.24
CA ASN A 252 -5.55 29.65 -0.46
C ASN A 252 -5.21 29.39 -1.94
N SER A 253 -5.02 28.11 -2.30
CA SER A 253 -4.67 27.69 -3.66
C SER A 253 -5.61 26.62 -4.26
N PHE A 254 -6.76 26.34 -3.61
CA PHE A 254 -7.72 25.31 -4.02
C PHE A 254 -9.06 25.84 -4.58
N ALA A 255 -9.22 27.16 -4.64
CA ALA A 255 -10.45 27.77 -5.13
C ALA A 255 -10.64 27.45 -6.63
N SER A 256 -11.74 26.78 -6.96
CA SER A 256 -12.18 26.62 -8.35
C SER A 256 -12.81 27.92 -8.84
N THR A 257 -12.85 28.13 -10.16
CA THR A 257 -13.55 29.27 -10.77
C THR A 257 -15.06 29.27 -10.47
N ALA A 258 -15.61 28.15 -10.01
CA ALA A 258 -16.99 28.03 -9.56
C ALA A 258 -17.24 28.59 -8.15
N TRP A 259 -16.21 29.00 -7.42
CA TRP A 259 -16.36 29.62 -6.10
C TRP A 259 -16.80 31.07 -6.25
N LEU A 260 -17.64 31.56 -5.32
CA LEU A 260 -18.03 32.97 -5.29
C LEU A 260 -16.83 33.91 -5.10
N ASN A 261 -15.83 33.46 -4.34
CA ASN A 261 -14.54 34.11 -4.17
C ASN A 261 -13.53 33.12 -3.56
N ASN A 262 -12.30 33.58 -3.29
CA ASN A 262 -11.17 32.74 -2.84
C ASN A 262 -11.38 31.95 -1.53
N ASN A 263 -12.45 32.20 -0.77
CA ASN A 263 -12.75 31.46 0.47
C ASN A 263 -14.22 31.06 0.63
N THR A 264 -15.11 31.44 -0.29
CA THR A 264 -16.54 31.17 -0.21
C THR A 264 -16.96 30.33 -1.41
N ILE A 265 -17.38 29.09 -1.15
CA ILE A 265 -17.74 28.14 -2.21
C ILE A 265 -19.06 28.55 -2.86
N SER A 266 -20.10 28.70 -2.04
CA SER A 266 -21.46 28.98 -2.53
C SER A 266 -22.35 29.54 -1.42
N GLU A 267 -23.43 30.19 -1.84
CA GLU A 267 -24.51 30.70 -0.99
C GLU A 267 -25.84 30.17 -1.51
N PHE A 268 -26.62 29.51 -0.64
CA PHE A 268 -27.90 28.90 -1.00
C PHE A 268 -29.04 29.54 -0.19
N SER A 269 -30.14 29.94 -0.84
CA SER A 269 -31.25 30.69 -0.19
C SER A 269 -32.68 30.36 -0.67
N THR A 270 -32.88 29.38 -1.54
CA THR A 270 -34.15 29.24 -2.28
C THR A 270 -35.15 28.24 -1.69
N THR A 271 -34.74 27.29 -0.85
CA THR A 271 -35.65 26.35 -0.17
C THR A 271 -35.11 25.98 1.22
N PRO A 272 -35.84 26.27 2.31
CA PRO A 272 -35.38 25.96 3.66
C PRO A 272 -35.23 24.46 3.95
N ILE A 273 -34.12 24.05 4.56
CA ILE A 273 -33.93 22.66 5.02
C ILE A 273 -34.48 22.51 6.44
N LYS A 274 -35.56 21.75 6.58
CA LYS A 274 -36.24 21.52 7.87
C LYS A 274 -35.54 20.44 8.70
N ASN A 275 -35.88 20.36 9.99
CA ASN A 275 -35.36 19.32 10.88
C ASN A 275 -35.55 17.91 10.26
N GLY A 276 -34.49 17.10 10.31
CA GLY A 276 -34.44 15.74 9.78
C GLY A 276 -34.18 15.65 8.28
N GLN A 277 -34.15 16.77 7.55
CA GLN A 277 -33.85 16.78 6.12
C GLN A 277 -32.36 16.90 5.85
N THR A 278 -31.94 16.33 4.72
CA THR A 278 -30.55 16.29 4.29
C THR A 278 -30.29 17.19 3.09
N GLU A 279 -29.10 17.76 3.02
CA GLU A 279 -28.63 18.54 1.88
C GLU A 279 -27.22 18.13 1.47
N ILE A 280 -26.98 18.06 0.16
CA ILE A 280 -25.67 17.77 -0.43
C ILE A 280 -25.00 19.09 -0.81
N TYR A 281 -23.82 19.32 -0.27
CA TYR A 281 -22.97 20.46 -0.60
C TYR A 281 -21.88 20.01 -1.55
N GLN A 282 -21.93 20.50 -2.79
CA GLN A 282 -20.87 20.27 -3.77
C GLN A 282 -19.70 21.24 -3.53
N ILE A 283 -18.50 20.70 -3.57
CA ILE A 283 -17.23 21.38 -3.29
C ILE A 283 -16.33 21.16 -4.51
N PRO A 284 -16.43 22.02 -5.54
CA PRO A 284 -15.48 22.00 -6.65
C PRO A 284 -14.12 22.45 -6.14
N LEU A 285 -13.06 21.69 -6.40
CA LEU A 285 -11.69 22.00 -5.99
C LEU A 285 -10.83 22.05 -7.23
N ARG A 286 -9.98 23.07 -7.33
CA ARG A 286 -8.92 23.10 -8.34
C ARG A 286 -7.58 22.85 -7.68
N ALA A 287 -6.85 21.84 -8.13
CA ALA A 287 -5.55 21.55 -7.56
C ALA A 287 -4.52 22.63 -7.91
N PRO A 288 -3.72 23.11 -6.95
CA PRO A 288 -2.57 23.95 -7.24
C PRO A 288 -1.52 23.19 -8.07
N GLU A 289 -0.64 23.92 -8.74
CA GLU A 289 0.58 23.38 -9.38
C GLU A 289 1.65 23.06 -8.32
N ARG A 290 1.25 22.34 -7.28
CA ARG A 290 2.12 21.96 -6.17
C ARG A 290 1.67 20.61 -5.62
N SER A 291 2.54 19.62 -5.71
CA SER A 291 2.30 18.30 -5.13
C SER A 291 2.30 18.37 -3.61
N GLY A 292 1.49 17.54 -2.97
CA GLY A 292 1.47 17.43 -1.51
C GLY A 292 0.15 16.90 -0.97
N ILE A 293 0.17 16.55 0.31
CA ILE A 293 -1.03 16.20 1.07
C ILE A 293 -1.46 17.45 1.83
N PHE A 294 -2.61 17.98 1.44
CA PHE A 294 -3.25 19.15 2.01
C PHE A 294 -4.45 18.74 2.87
N THR A 295 -4.74 19.50 3.90
CA THR A 295 -6.00 19.41 4.62
C THR A 295 -6.71 20.76 4.54
N LEU A 296 -7.90 20.76 3.92
CA LEU A 296 -8.73 21.95 3.76
C LEU A 296 -9.77 21.97 4.88
N HIS A 297 -9.82 23.05 5.65
CA HIS A 297 -10.72 23.16 6.80
C HIS A 297 -11.91 24.06 6.49
N PHE A 298 -13.12 23.51 6.55
CA PHE A 298 -14.35 24.21 6.18
C PHE A 298 -15.27 24.48 7.38
N SER A 299 -16.10 25.52 7.25
CA SER A 299 -17.22 25.79 8.15
C SER A 299 -18.51 25.97 7.34
N LEU A 300 -19.58 25.30 7.75
CA LEU A 300 -20.94 25.57 7.30
C LEU A 300 -21.58 26.65 8.20
N LEU A 301 -22.06 27.73 7.59
CA LEU A 301 -22.80 28.80 8.25
C LEU A 301 -24.28 28.71 7.87
N ILE A 302 -25.16 28.78 8.86
CA ILE A 302 -26.61 28.84 8.68
C ILE A 302 -27.09 30.21 9.14
N ASN A 303 -27.82 30.91 8.28
CA ASN A 303 -28.32 32.28 8.51
C ASN A 303 -27.19 33.24 8.98
N GLY A 304 -25.97 33.02 8.47
CA GLY A 304 -24.78 33.82 8.79
C GLY A 304 -24.05 33.42 10.08
N GLN A 305 -24.48 32.38 10.79
CA GLN A 305 -23.85 31.92 12.03
C GLN A 305 -23.18 30.54 11.86
N LYS A 306 -22.00 30.36 12.47
CA LYS A 306 -21.34 29.04 12.55
C LYS A 306 -22.16 28.13 13.46
N ILE A 307 -22.42 26.90 13.02
CA ILE A 307 -23.23 25.93 13.76
C ILE A 307 -22.39 24.79 14.32
N GLU A 308 -22.88 24.15 15.39
CA GLU A 308 -22.26 22.97 15.97
C GLU A 308 -22.39 21.77 15.02
N GLY A 309 -21.30 21.03 14.81
CA GLY A 309 -21.21 19.92 13.86
C GLY A 309 -21.07 20.32 12.37
N GLY A 310 -21.01 21.62 12.07
CA GLY A 310 -20.83 22.15 10.70
C GLY A 310 -19.37 22.33 10.25
N ASN A 311 -18.39 22.06 11.10
CA ASN A 311 -16.97 22.12 10.75
C ASN A 311 -16.45 20.76 10.28
N PHE A 312 -15.58 20.74 9.27
CA PHE A 312 -14.98 19.52 8.79
C PHE A 312 -13.67 19.74 8.03
N ASP A 313 -12.87 18.68 7.97
CA ASP A 313 -11.57 18.65 7.32
C ASP A 313 -11.61 17.72 6.11
N LEU A 314 -11.18 18.22 4.96
CA LEU A 314 -11.05 17.46 3.72
C LEU A 314 -9.58 17.22 3.39
N PRO A 315 -9.09 15.98 3.49
CA PRO A 315 -7.75 15.63 3.02
C PRO A 315 -7.73 15.57 1.49
N VAL A 316 -6.81 16.30 0.88
CA VAL A 316 -6.60 16.37 -0.56
C VAL A 316 -5.15 16.03 -0.87
N THR A 317 -4.91 15.04 -1.72
CA THR A 317 -3.58 14.74 -2.25
C THR A 317 -3.47 15.30 -3.64
N VAL A 318 -2.49 16.17 -3.88
CA VAL A 318 -2.15 16.62 -5.22
C VAL A 318 -0.92 15.84 -5.65
N ILE A 319 -1.05 15.10 -6.75
CA ILE A 319 0.02 14.32 -7.36
C ILE A 319 0.35 14.93 -8.71
N ASN A 320 1.62 14.92 -9.10
CA ASN A 320 1.97 15.20 -10.49
C ASN A 320 1.99 13.87 -11.24
N GLN A 321 0.95 13.57 -12.02
CA GLN A 321 0.94 12.38 -12.88
C GLN A 321 1.84 12.50 -14.12
N ASN A 322 2.49 13.65 -14.34
CA ASN A 322 3.47 13.86 -15.40
C ASN A 322 4.79 14.47 -14.89
N PRO A 323 5.74 13.64 -14.40
CA PRO A 323 7.15 14.03 -14.38
C PRO A 323 7.79 14.00 -15.78
N LEU A 324 7.07 13.48 -16.80
CA LEU A 324 7.62 13.06 -18.09
C LEU A 324 7.08 13.82 -19.31
N GLU A 325 6.24 14.84 -19.16
CA GLU A 325 5.95 15.77 -20.26
C GLU A 325 7.08 16.81 -20.38
N ASN A 326 8.24 16.33 -20.84
CA ASN A 326 9.23 17.04 -21.66
C ASN A 326 10.38 16.10 -22.08
N VAL A 327 10.09 14.84 -22.40
CA VAL A 327 11.02 14.03 -23.20
C VAL A 327 10.23 13.44 -24.36
N ALA A 328 10.58 13.90 -25.55
CA ALA A 328 10.03 13.40 -26.79
C ALA A 328 10.23 11.87 -26.92
N ASP A 329 9.16 11.19 -27.30
CA ASP A 329 9.11 10.00 -28.15
C ASP A 329 10.34 9.06 -28.14
N ASP A 330 10.30 8.03 -27.29
CA ASP A 330 10.82 6.71 -27.64
C ASP A 330 10.01 5.63 -26.91
N SER A 331 8.99 5.10 -27.60
CA SER A 331 8.14 4.00 -27.12
C SER A 331 8.76 2.63 -27.42
N SER A 332 10.09 2.53 -27.38
CA SER A 332 10.83 1.27 -27.37
C SER A 332 11.71 1.19 -26.12
N ASN A 333 11.52 0.14 -25.30
CA ASN A 333 12.18 -0.15 -24.02
C ASN A 333 11.55 0.47 -22.75
N ILE A 334 10.41 -0.09 -22.31
CA ILE A 334 10.17 -0.14 -20.85
C ILE A 334 11.22 -1.11 -20.29
N ILE A 335 12.32 -0.57 -19.76
CA ILE A 335 13.31 -1.37 -19.04
C ILE A 335 12.61 -1.78 -17.74
N ILE A 336 12.29 -3.06 -17.60
CA ILE A 336 11.83 -3.62 -16.33
C ILE A 336 13.09 -3.91 -15.53
N ASP A 337 13.26 -3.25 -14.39
CA ASP A 337 14.30 -3.64 -13.43
C ASP A 337 13.97 -5.02 -12.85
N ASP A 338 14.68 -6.04 -13.32
CA ASP A 338 14.65 -7.39 -12.79
C ASP A 338 15.73 -7.63 -11.73
N THR A 339 16.47 -6.58 -11.34
CA THR A 339 17.51 -6.65 -10.33
C THR A 339 16.90 -7.03 -8.98
N ARG A 340 17.39 -8.14 -8.43
CA ARG A 340 17.03 -8.61 -7.10
C ARG A 340 18.18 -8.39 -6.14
N VAL A 341 17.84 -7.91 -4.95
CA VAL A 341 18.78 -7.67 -3.85
C VAL A 341 18.64 -8.80 -2.86
N ARG A 342 19.75 -9.38 -2.41
CA ARG A 342 19.80 -10.38 -1.34
C ARG A 342 20.33 -9.74 -0.07
N ILE A 343 19.54 -9.77 1.00
CA ILE A 343 19.83 -9.13 2.28
C ILE A 343 20.04 -10.21 3.33
N GLY A 344 21.23 -10.26 3.94
CA GLY A 344 21.48 -11.05 5.14
C GLY A 344 20.75 -10.42 6.31
N LEU A 345 19.70 -11.07 6.82
CA LEU A 345 18.90 -10.56 7.92
C LEU A 345 19.57 -10.83 9.27
N PHE A 346 19.87 -12.09 9.53
CA PHE A 346 20.52 -12.56 10.76
C PHE A 346 20.96 -14.03 10.60
N THR A 347 21.80 -14.50 11.53
CA THR A 347 22.15 -15.91 11.64
C THR A 347 21.30 -16.63 12.69
N THR A 348 21.04 -17.92 12.53
CA THR A 348 20.27 -18.72 13.49
C THR A 348 20.90 -20.10 13.72
N GLU A 349 20.77 -20.63 14.94
CA GLU A 349 21.00 -22.05 15.25
C GLU A 349 19.68 -22.79 15.55
N GLU A 350 18.61 -22.03 15.80
CA GLU A 350 17.28 -22.55 16.12
C GLU A 350 16.38 -22.61 14.87
N PRO A 351 15.38 -23.50 14.85
CA PRO A 351 14.39 -23.55 13.77
C PRO A 351 13.67 -22.21 13.59
N LEU A 352 13.42 -21.83 12.35
CA LEU A 352 12.71 -20.62 11.96
C LEU A 352 11.23 -20.93 11.72
N GLU A 353 10.32 -20.19 12.33
CA GLU A 353 8.88 -20.33 12.10
C GLU A 353 8.41 -19.32 11.05
N PHE A 354 8.23 -19.79 9.82
CA PHE A 354 7.69 -19.03 8.69
C PHE A 354 6.16 -19.13 8.66
N VAL A 355 5.47 -18.01 8.43
CA VAL A 355 4.04 -17.98 8.10
C VAL A 355 3.75 -16.86 7.10
N SER A 356 2.83 -17.08 6.17
CA SER A 356 2.39 -16.06 5.22
C SER A 356 0.90 -16.16 4.94
N PRO A 357 0.18 -15.04 4.71
CA PRO A 357 -1.20 -15.07 4.21
C PRO A 357 -1.28 -15.31 2.69
N PHE A 358 -0.16 -15.60 2.03
CA PHE A 358 -0.06 -15.89 0.59
C PHE A 358 0.47 -17.30 0.35
N ASP A 359 0.27 -17.80 -0.87
CA ASP A 359 0.84 -19.07 -1.31
C ASP A 359 2.34 -18.92 -1.56
N TYR A 360 3.12 -19.87 -1.02
CA TYR A 360 4.56 -19.95 -1.22
C TYR A 360 4.96 -21.32 -1.74
N THR A 361 6.04 -21.36 -2.51
CA THR A 361 6.67 -22.60 -2.97
C THR A 361 7.95 -22.81 -2.20
N ILE A 362 8.15 -24.01 -1.67
CA ILE A 362 9.43 -24.45 -1.10
C ILE A 362 10.25 -25.00 -2.26
N LYS A 363 11.40 -24.38 -2.49
CA LYS A 363 12.38 -24.79 -3.49
C LYS A 363 13.72 -25.04 -2.82
N ASP A 364 14.57 -25.85 -3.44
CA ASP A 364 16.00 -25.74 -3.17
C ASP A 364 16.65 -24.62 -3.99
N THR A 365 17.95 -24.41 -3.78
CA THR A 365 18.73 -23.39 -4.50
C THR A 365 19.05 -23.74 -5.96
N ASP A 366 18.80 -24.98 -6.40
CA ASP A 366 18.84 -25.34 -7.83
C ASP A 366 17.50 -25.02 -8.52
N GLY A 367 16.48 -24.64 -7.75
CA GLY A 367 15.15 -24.28 -8.24
C GLY A 367 14.17 -25.46 -8.28
N LEU A 368 14.55 -26.63 -7.78
CA LEU A 368 13.65 -27.78 -7.69
C LEU A 368 12.52 -27.48 -6.70
N GLU A 369 11.27 -27.54 -7.15
CA GLU A 369 10.09 -27.42 -6.30
C GLU A 369 9.94 -28.67 -5.43
N LEU A 370 10.06 -28.50 -4.11
CA LEU A 370 9.99 -29.56 -3.11
C LEU A 370 8.61 -29.64 -2.44
N GLY A 371 7.85 -28.55 -2.47
CA GLY A 371 6.53 -28.50 -1.87
C GLY A 371 5.88 -27.12 -1.96
N ARG A 372 4.65 -27.04 -1.45
CA ARG A 372 3.87 -25.79 -1.41
C ARG A 372 3.39 -25.50 -0.01
N ILE A 373 3.31 -24.21 0.30
CA ILE A 373 2.83 -23.65 1.55
C ILE A 373 1.51 -22.96 1.25
N ILE A 374 0.45 -23.47 1.86
CA ILE A 374 -0.89 -22.89 1.78
C ILE A 374 -0.94 -21.69 2.76
N PRO A 375 -1.61 -20.57 2.40
CA PRO A 375 -1.81 -19.41 3.24
C PRO A 375 -2.20 -19.74 4.68
N GLY A 376 -1.51 -19.14 5.63
CA GLY A 376 -1.74 -19.29 7.08
C GLY A 376 -1.09 -20.52 7.70
N ASN A 377 -0.58 -21.46 6.91
CA ASN A 377 0.16 -22.60 7.45
C ASN A 377 1.54 -22.16 7.94
N LYS A 378 1.94 -22.68 9.11
CA LYS A 378 3.27 -22.50 9.65
C LYS A 378 4.23 -23.52 9.05
N VAL A 379 5.46 -23.09 8.78
CA VAL A 379 6.56 -23.93 8.33
C VAL A 379 7.75 -23.73 9.25
N LEU A 380 8.25 -24.82 9.84
CA LEU A 380 9.50 -24.79 10.59
C LEU A 380 10.65 -25.12 9.65
N LEU A 381 11.56 -24.17 9.44
CA LEU A 381 12.78 -24.35 8.66
C LEU A 381 13.96 -24.56 9.59
N SER A 382 14.81 -25.54 9.30
CA SER A 382 16.05 -25.73 10.05
C SER A 382 17.15 -26.33 9.18
N TYR A 383 18.38 -26.20 9.65
CA TYR A 383 19.53 -26.90 9.13
C TYR A 383 20.16 -27.71 10.27
N ASP A 384 20.47 -28.98 10.00
CA ASP A 384 21.05 -29.90 10.97
C ASP A 384 22.51 -30.18 10.62
N GLU A 385 23.41 -29.82 11.53
CA GLU A 385 24.85 -29.90 11.31
C GLU A 385 25.38 -31.35 11.31
N ASP A 386 24.73 -32.26 12.05
CA ASP A 386 25.14 -33.66 12.15
C ASP A 386 24.86 -34.41 10.82
N SER A 387 23.68 -34.20 10.23
CA SER A 387 23.27 -34.82 8.96
C SER A 387 23.63 -33.99 7.72
N LYS A 388 23.96 -32.71 7.90
CA LYS A 388 24.19 -31.72 6.83
C LYS A 388 23.00 -31.59 5.89
N LYS A 389 21.79 -31.60 6.44
CA LYS A 389 20.53 -31.51 5.69
C LYS A 389 19.72 -30.31 6.15
N TYR A 390 18.94 -29.77 5.22
CA TYR A 390 17.92 -28.77 5.48
C TYR A 390 16.55 -29.45 5.62
N PHE A 391 15.72 -28.89 6.49
CA PHE A 391 14.39 -29.40 6.76
C PHE A 391 13.35 -28.29 6.65
N ALA A 392 12.21 -28.62 6.04
CA ALA A 392 10.98 -27.84 6.15
C ALA A 392 9.86 -28.75 6.68
N VAL A 393 9.30 -28.40 7.84
CA VAL A 393 8.24 -29.17 8.50
C VAL A 393 6.92 -28.43 8.43
N LEU A 394 5.90 -29.06 7.83
CA LEU A 394 4.55 -28.55 7.63
C LEU A 394 3.53 -29.50 8.27
N GLY A 395 3.20 -29.28 9.53
CA GLY A 395 2.40 -30.23 10.31
C GLY A 395 3.12 -31.59 10.42
N GLU A 396 2.51 -32.66 9.88
CA GLU A 396 3.12 -34.00 9.86
C GLU A 396 4.06 -34.22 8.66
N GLN A 397 4.03 -33.34 7.66
CA GLN A 397 4.89 -33.46 6.48
C GLN A 397 6.28 -32.91 6.79
N LYS A 398 7.31 -33.65 6.37
CA LYS A 398 8.71 -33.27 6.50
C LYS A 398 9.40 -33.35 5.15
N ILE A 399 9.84 -32.20 4.65
CA ILE A 399 10.66 -32.06 3.46
C ILE A 399 12.12 -32.05 3.90
N ILE A 400 12.98 -32.75 3.17
CA ILE A 400 14.42 -32.86 3.41
C ILE A 400 15.13 -32.41 2.13
N SER A 401 16.15 -31.57 2.28
CA SER A 401 16.96 -31.09 1.16
C SER A 401 18.45 -31.14 1.50
N ASP A 402 19.26 -31.47 0.51
CA ASP A 402 20.72 -31.45 0.59
C ASP A 402 21.28 -30.05 0.31
N ARG A 403 20.39 -29.15 -0.15
CA ARG A 403 20.69 -27.79 -0.58
C ARG A 403 19.90 -26.78 0.25
N PRO A 404 20.40 -25.54 0.37
CA PRO A 404 19.67 -24.48 1.05
C PRO A 404 18.23 -24.33 0.55
N LEU A 405 17.32 -24.02 1.47
CA LEU A 405 15.90 -23.91 1.18
C LEU A 405 15.52 -22.47 0.85
N ARG A 406 14.67 -22.31 -0.16
CA ARG A 406 14.07 -21.04 -0.59
C ARG A 406 12.55 -21.14 -0.54
N LEU A 407 11.92 -20.20 0.15
CA LEU A 407 10.47 -20.04 0.17
C LEU A 407 10.14 -18.82 -0.68
N ALA A 408 9.64 -19.06 -1.89
CA ALA A 408 9.35 -18.01 -2.87
C ALA A 408 7.84 -17.94 -3.17
N PRO A 409 7.23 -16.74 -3.17
CA PRO A 409 5.83 -16.58 -3.53
C PRO A 409 5.63 -16.57 -5.05
N LEU A 410 4.38 -16.73 -5.50
CA LEU A 410 4.00 -16.44 -6.89
C LEU A 410 3.78 -14.94 -7.13
N ASP A 411 3.35 -14.22 -6.10
CA ASP A 411 3.19 -12.76 -6.11
C ASP A 411 4.40 -12.13 -5.40
N LEU A 412 5.23 -11.37 -6.12
CA LEU A 412 6.42 -10.72 -5.56
C LEU A 412 6.07 -9.58 -4.57
N ASN A 413 4.79 -9.20 -4.48
CA ASN A 413 4.26 -8.32 -3.44
C ASN A 413 3.70 -9.10 -2.24
N ALA A 414 3.83 -10.42 -2.21
CA ALA A 414 3.55 -11.19 -1.00
C ALA A 414 4.52 -10.80 0.11
N TYR A 415 4.07 -10.98 1.35
CA TYR A 415 4.93 -10.87 2.53
C TYR A 415 4.78 -12.11 3.39
N PHE A 416 5.77 -12.33 4.25
CA PHE A 416 5.77 -13.39 5.25
C PHE A 416 6.21 -12.83 6.60
N THR A 417 5.91 -13.57 7.65
CA THR A 417 6.31 -13.29 9.03
C THR A 417 7.22 -14.41 9.51
N ILE A 418 8.30 -14.04 10.17
CA ILE A 418 9.12 -14.94 10.97
C ILE A 418 8.61 -14.82 12.42
N SER A 419 7.65 -15.66 12.79
CA SER A 419 6.87 -15.47 14.02
C SER A 419 7.65 -15.70 15.31
N ASN A 420 8.74 -16.46 15.26
CA ASN A 420 9.65 -16.67 16.39
C ASN A 420 10.91 -15.78 16.35
N HIS A 421 10.92 -14.77 15.48
CA HIS A 421 11.95 -13.73 15.47
C HIS A 421 11.43 -12.45 16.11
N GLU A 422 12.25 -11.87 16.98
CA GLU A 422 11.95 -10.62 17.66
C GLU A 422 13.08 -9.61 17.41
N LEU A 423 12.74 -8.53 16.70
CA LEU A 423 13.58 -7.36 16.49
C LEU A 423 12.78 -6.12 16.87
N LEU A 424 12.84 -5.75 18.15
CA LEU A 424 12.07 -4.62 18.67
C LEU A 424 12.71 -3.29 18.28
N ALA A 425 11.85 -2.31 17.95
CA ALA A 425 12.28 -0.93 17.77
C ALA A 425 12.97 -0.41 19.04
N ARG A 426 14.14 0.22 18.86
CA ARG A 426 14.92 0.81 19.97
C ARG A 426 14.15 1.92 20.71
N TRP A 427 13.18 2.55 20.06
CA TRP A 427 12.36 3.64 20.60
C TRP A 427 10.90 3.47 20.16
N GLY A 428 9.94 3.53 21.07
CA GLY A 428 8.49 3.57 20.76
C GLY A 428 7.71 2.26 20.95
N ASN A 429 6.56 2.17 20.26
CA ASN A 429 5.37 1.31 20.49
C ASN A 429 5.55 -0.21 20.32
N ASN A 430 6.54 -0.85 20.95
CA ASN A 430 6.71 -2.31 20.94
C ASN A 430 6.61 -2.93 19.52
N ILE A 431 7.12 -2.21 18.52
CA ILE A 431 7.08 -2.62 17.11
C ILE A 431 8.11 -3.73 16.94
N ASN A 432 7.68 -4.90 16.45
CA ASN A 432 8.55 -6.01 16.11
C ASN A 432 8.74 -6.05 14.58
N TYR A 433 9.99 -5.91 14.12
CA TYR A 433 10.35 -5.95 12.69
C TYR A 433 10.59 -7.40 12.23
N ASN A 434 9.52 -8.18 12.10
CA ASN A 434 9.59 -9.60 11.72
C ASN A 434 8.76 -9.97 10.49
N GLU A 435 8.30 -8.98 9.71
CA GLU A 435 7.62 -9.19 8.43
C GLU A 435 8.48 -8.70 7.27
N PHE A 436 8.58 -9.50 6.21
CA PHE A 436 9.43 -9.25 5.04
C PHE A 436 8.69 -9.60 3.76
N ARG A 437 9.04 -8.95 2.64
CA ARG A 437 8.45 -9.22 1.33
C ARG A 437 9.16 -10.36 0.61
N ASP A 438 8.46 -10.94 -0.34
CA ASP A 438 9.03 -11.80 -1.39
C ASP A 438 9.74 -13.04 -0.81
N THR A 439 11.00 -13.32 -1.17
CA THR A 439 11.60 -14.63 -0.98
C THR A 439 12.41 -14.69 0.32
N LEU A 440 12.26 -15.78 1.05
CA LEU A 440 13.12 -16.16 2.18
C LEU A 440 14.07 -17.29 1.75
N GLU A 441 15.35 -17.22 2.14
CA GLU A 441 16.31 -18.31 2.00
C GLU A 441 16.96 -18.64 3.35
N LEU A 442 17.08 -19.94 3.66
CA LEU A 442 17.83 -20.44 4.82
C LEU A 442 19.04 -21.23 4.32
N ARG A 443 20.25 -20.77 4.66
CA ARG A 443 21.50 -21.28 4.11
C ARG A 443 22.60 -21.38 5.17
N LEU A 444 23.23 -22.55 5.31
CA LEU A 444 24.59 -22.63 5.84
C LEU A 444 25.55 -22.01 4.81
N ALA A 445 26.15 -20.88 5.17
CA ALA A 445 27.06 -20.13 4.32
C ALA A 445 28.53 -20.53 4.55
N GLU A 446 29.43 -20.10 3.66
CA GLU A 446 30.88 -20.36 3.78
C GLU A 446 31.50 -19.69 5.02
N THR A 447 30.82 -18.70 5.60
CA THR A 447 31.17 -18.16 6.92
C THR A 447 31.05 -19.16 8.06
N GLY A 448 30.39 -20.32 7.83
CA GLY A 448 30.13 -21.35 8.85
C GLY A 448 28.87 -21.09 9.69
N TYR A 449 28.06 -20.10 9.31
CA TYR A 449 26.82 -19.76 9.99
C TYR A 449 25.62 -20.06 9.09
N VAL A 450 24.48 -20.43 9.70
CA VAL A 450 23.21 -20.52 8.98
C VAL A 450 22.58 -19.14 8.92
N TRP A 451 22.58 -18.56 7.73
CA TRP A 451 21.99 -17.26 7.43
C TRP A 451 20.54 -17.38 7.02
N VAL A 452 19.74 -16.44 7.53
CA VAL A 452 18.41 -16.10 7.03
C VAL A 452 18.57 -14.92 6.08
N ILE A 453 18.22 -15.13 4.81
CA ILE A 453 18.43 -14.17 3.73
C ILE A 453 17.08 -13.80 3.13
N ASN A 454 16.81 -12.51 2.94
CA ASN A 454 15.64 -12.02 2.22
C ASN A 454 16.04 -11.57 0.81
N GLU A 455 15.36 -12.08 -0.22
CA GLU A 455 15.60 -11.70 -1.61
C GLU A 455 14.35 -11.07 -2.23
N LEU A 456 14.47 -9.84 -2.74
CA LEU A 456 13.37 -9.05 -3.28
C LEU A 456 13.85 -8.03 -4.31
N GLY A 457 12.94 -7.48 -5.11
CA GLY A 457 13.26 -6.43 -6.08
C GLY A 457 13.67 -5.10 -5.42
N MET A 458 14.47 -4.30 -6.14
CA MET A 458 15.08 -3.05 -5.63
C MET A 458 14.09 -2.10 -4.94
N GLU A 459 12.95 -1.79 -5.56
CA GLU A 459 11.98 -0.85 -4.97
C GLU A 459 11.31 -1.41 -3.71
N ASN A 460 11.09 -2.72 -3.63
CA ASN A 460 10.54 -3.35 -2.41
C ASN A 460 11.60 -3.43 -1.30
N TYR A 461 12.89 -3.56 -1.65
CA TYR A 461 13.99 -3.44 -0.71
C TYR A 461 14.06 -2.03 -0.08
N LEU A 462 14.02 -0.99 -0.91
CA LEU A 462 14.07 0.40 -0.43
C LEU A 462 12.92 0.76 0.51
N LYS A 463 11.71 0.23 0.25
CA LYS A 463 10.55 0.46 1.12
C LYS A 463 10.73 -0.07 2.55
N GLY A 464 11.65 -1.01 2.75
CA GLY A 464 11.99 -1.53 4.07
C GLY A 464 13.13 -0.78 4.79
N MET A 465 13.66 0.31 4.22
CA MET A 465 14.77 1.09 4.82
C MET A 465 14.31 1.88 6.05
N ALA A 466 15.18 1.94 7.06
CA ALA A 466 14.94 2.59 8.34
C ALA A 466 16.09 3.54 8.77
N GLU A 467 16.70 4.22 7.80
CA GLU A 467 17.84 5.13 8.01
C GLU A 467 17.40 6.53 8.46
N GLU A 468 16.23 6.97 8.04
CA GLU A 468 15.67 8.29 8.29
C GLU A 468 14.28 8.25 8.96
N SER A 469 13.84 9.40 9.48
CA SER A 469 12.47 9.54 9.99
C SER A 469 11.50 9.75 8.84
N ASP A 470 10.34 9.09 8.86
CA ASP A 470 9.27 9.30 7.87
C ASP A 470 8.71 10.72 7.88
N SER A 471 8.92 11.47 8.97
CA SER A 471 8.55 12.88 9.09
C SER A 471 9.59 13.87 8.55
N SER A 472 10.65 13.38 7.90
CA SER A 472 11.68 14.23 7.30
C SER A 472 11.13 14.97 6.06
N PRO A 473 11.75 16.10 5.65
CA PRO A 473 11.34 16.83 4.46
C PRO A 473 11.33 15.94 3.21
N THR A 474 10.32 16.09 2.35
CA THR A 474 10.14 15.27 1.14
C THR A 474 11.38 15.22 0.25
N GLU A 475 12.02 16.36 -0.01
CA GLU A 475 13.23 16.43 -0.85
C GLU A 475 14.43 15.72 -0.20
N PHE A 476 14.49 15.66 1.13
CA PHE A 476 15.50 14.85 1.82
C PHE A 476 15.19 13.35 1.72
N LEU A 477 13.92 12.94 1.87
CA LEU A 477 13.51 11.54 1.69
C LEU A 477 13.83 11.04 0.27
N LYS A 478 13.60 11.87 -0.76
CA LYS A 478 13.98 11.57 -2.15
C LYS A 478 15.50 11.42 -2.32
N ALA A 479 16.28 12.30 -1.71
CA ALA A 479 17.74 12.21 -1.74
C ALA A 479 18.24 10.92 -1.06
N MET A 480 17.65 10.54 0.08
CA MET A 480 17.93 9.27 0.74
C MET A 480 17.56 8.09 -0.17
N ALA A 481 16.35 8.04 -0.71
CA ALA A 481 15.90 6.95 -1.59
C ALA A 481 16.85 6.71 -2.77
N VAL A 482 17.32 7.78 -3.43
CA VAL A 482 18.29 7.66 -4.54
C VAL A 482 19.68 7.28 -4.04
N ALA A 483 20.16 7.83 -2.92
CA ALA A 483 21.45 7.45 -2.35
C ALA A 483 21.47 5.97 -1.91
N GLU A 484 20.40 5.48 -1.30
CA GLU A 484 20.25 4.08 -0.89
C GLU A 484 20.18 3.15 -2.10
N ARG A 485 19.38 3.50 -3.13
CA ARG A 485 19.29 2.75 -4.39
C ARG A 485 20.65 2.65 -5.08
N SER A 486 21.37 3.77 -5.15
CA SER A 486 22.68 3.84 -5.81
C SER A 486 23.73 3.02 -5.07
N TYR A 487 23.72 3.07 -3.74
CA TYR A 487 24.60 2.26 -2.91
C TYR A 487 24.32 0.77 -3.13
N ALA A 488 23.05 0.33 -3.09
CA ALA A 488 22.68 -1.05 -3.35
C ALA A 488 23.15 -1.52 -4.75
N TYR A 489 22.92 -0.72 -5.79
CA TYR A 489 23.42 -1.02 -7.14
C TYR A 489 24.94 -1.09 -7.22
N TYR A 490 25.66 -0.17 -6.56
CA TYR A 490 27.12 -0.18 -6.50
C TYR A 490 27.62 -1.47 -5.85
N GLN A 491 26.98 -1.92 -4.75
CA GLN A 491 27.35 -3.15 -4.05
C GLN A 491 27.09 -4.40 -4.89
N LEU A 492 25.98 -4.45 -5.63
CA LEU A 492 25.67 -5.53 -6.57
C LEU A 492 26.69 -5.63 -7.72
N LYS A 493 27.16 -4.49 -8.25
CA LYS A 493 28.20 -4.46 -9.29
C LYS A 493 29.61 -4.74 -8.76
N ASN A 494 29.85 -4.50 -7.48
CA ASN A 494 31.15 -4.69 -6.84
C ASN A 494 31.06 -5.72 -5.70
N PRO A 495 30.68 -6.97 -6.00
CA PRO A 495 30.48 -7.99 -4.98
C PRO A 495 31.83 -8.33 -4.33
N GLY A 496 31.87 -8.40 -3.00
CA GLY A 496 33.12 -8.65 -2.30
C GLY A 496 32.97 -8.75 -0.78
N ARG A 497 32.19 -7.85 -0.18
CA ARG A 497 32.07 -7.75 1.29
C ARG A 497 31.40 -8.98 1.91
N HIS A 498 30.38 -9.51 1.23
CA HIS A 498 29.49 -10.55 1.76
C HIS A 498 29.44 -11.82 0.92
N LEU A 499 30.42 -12.02 0.04
CA LEU A 499 30.50 -13.18 -0.85
C LEU A 499 30.37 -14.50 -0.08
N LEU A 500 31.07 -14.64 1.05
CA LEU A 500 31.02 -15.85 1.88
C LEU A 500 29.68 -16.05 2.59
N GLY A 501 28.88 -14.98 2.75
CA GLY A 501 27.53 -15.01 3.31
C GLY A 501 26.45 -15.36 2.27
N HIS A 502 26.78 -15.29 0.97
CA HIS A 502 25.83 -15.44 -0.16
C HIS A 502 24.67 -14.43 -0.18
N PHE A 503 24.93 -13.21 0.30
CA PHE A 503 24.03 -12.07 0.18
C PHE A 503 24.82 -10.83 -0.26
N ASP A 504 24.12 -9.79 -0.67
CA ASP A 504 24.70 -8.56 -1.24
C ASP A 504 24.88 -7.47 -0.18
N LEU A 505 23.92 -7.38 0.74
CA LEU A 505 23.84 -6.36 1.79
C LEU A 505 23.48 -6.97 3.15
N ASP A 506 24.07 -6.47 4.22
CA ASP A 506 23.72 -6.81 5.61
C ASP A 506 22.70 -5.81 6.17
N ALA A 507 21.64 -6.33 6.82
CA ALA A 507 20.49 -5.55 7.29
C ALA A 507 20.79 -4.57 8.44
N ASP A 508 21.96 -4.67 9.08
CA ASP A 508 22.35 -3.79 10.20
C ASP A 508 23.67 -3.06 9.95
N ASN A 509 24.60 -3.68 9.22
CA ASN A 509 25.96 -3.17 9.06
C ASN A 509 26.16 -2.34 7.78
N ASP A 510 25.40 -2.60 6.72
CA ASP A 510 25.51 -1.82 5.48
C ASP A 510 24.43 -0.74 5.39
N GLN A 511 23.17 -1.17 5.42
CA GLN A 511 22.00 -0.29 5.41
C GLN A 511 20.96 -0.87 6.36
N VAL A 512 20.32 -0.01 7.15
CA VAL A 512 19.36 -0.46 8.16
C VAL A 512 18.06 -0.91 7.49
N TYR A 513 17.92 -2.22 7.26
CA TYR A 513 16.74 -2.85 6.66
C TYR A 513 15.83 -3.46 7.72
N ARG A 514 14.54 -3.11 7.67
CA ARG A 514 13.50 -3.53 8.64
C ARG A 514 12.25 -4.08 7.98
N GLY A 515 12.35 -4.40 6.68
CA GLY A 515 11.34 -5.15 5.95
C GLY A 515 9.97 -4.48 5.85
N TYR A 516 8.95 -5.31 5.66
CA TYR A 516 7.58 -4.87 5.37
C TYR A 516 6.92 -4.13 6.55
N VAL A 517 7.35 -4.40 7.79
CA VAL A 517 6.86 -3.65 8.95
C VAL A 517 7.24 -2.17 8.83
N ARG A 518 8.46 -1.87 8.38
CA ARG A 518 8.93 -0.51 8.17
C ARG A 518 8.19 0.20 7.05
N GLU A 519 7.97 -0.47 5.92
CA GLU A 519 7.16 0.04 4.81
C GLU A 519 5.79 0.53 5.29
N LYS A 520 5.08 -0.28 6.08
CA LYS A 520 3.73 0.05 6.58
C LYS A 520 3.69 1.31 7.45
N ILE A 521 4.77 1.62 8.16
CA ILE A 521 4.83 2.75 9.10
C ILE A 521 5.59 3.94 8.51
N SER A 522 5.94 3.92 7.22
CA SER A 522 6.70 4.99 6.57
C SER A 522 6.17 5.38 5.19
N PRO A 523 4.90 5.82 5.12
CA PRO A 523 4.24 6.15 3.86
C PRO A 523 4.90 7.31 3.09
N ASN A 524 5.52 8.30 3.76
CA ASN A 524 6.19 9.40 3.05
C ASN A 524 7.47 8.92 2.38
N MET A 525 8.21 8.02 3.02
CA MET A 525 9.37 7.37 2.41
C MET A 525 8.95 6.53 1.20
N VAL A 526 7.86 5.75 1.30
CA VAL A 526 7.31 4.99 0.17
C VAL A 526 6.97 5.91 -1.01
N ILE A 527 6.36 7.08 -0.76
CA ILE A 527 6.08 8.08 -1.79
C ILE A 527 7.38 8.61 -2.41
N ALA A 528 8.38 8.95 -1.61
CA ALA A 528 9.67 9.45 -2.11
C ALA A 528 10.40 8.41 -2.97
N ILE A 529 10.31 7.13 -2.61
CA ILE A 529 10.86 6.01 -3.38
C ILE A 529 10.16 5.90 -4.74
N GLU A 530 8.82 5.95 -4.79
CA GLU A 530 8.07 5.88 -6.06
C GLU A 530 8.28 7.13 -6.93
N GLU A 531 8.36 8.33 -6.35
CA GLU A 531 8.64 9.58 -7.09
C GLU A 531 10.07 9.62 -7.65
N THR A 532 11.00 8.86 -7.08
CA THR A 532 12.39 8.73 -7.54
C THR A 532 12.69 7.37 -8.17
N ARG A 533 11.66 6.60 -8.51
CA ARG A 533 11.81 5.26 -9.07
C ARG A 533 12.74 5.27 -10.28
N GLY A 534 13.73 4.38 -10.27
CA GLY A 534 14.71 4.25 -11.34
C GLY A 534 15.85 5.25 -11.30
N PHE A 535 15.79 6.32 -10.50
CA PHE A 535 16.90 7.27 -10.41
C PHE A 535 18.06 6.72 -9.58
N VAL A 536 19.25 6.76 -10.18
CA VAL A 536 20.52 6.32 -9.61
C VAL A 536 21.58 7.39 -9.84
N ALA A 537 22.38 7.65 -8.81
CA ALA A 537 23.59 8.43 -8.89
C ALA A 537 24.67 7.62 -9.61
N THR A 538 25.22 8.20 -10.66
CA THR A 538 26.23 7.56 -11.50
C THR A 538 27.46 8.44 -11.63
N TYR A 539 28.61 7.81 -11.85
CA TYR A 539 29.84 8.50 -12.21
C TYR A 539 30.44 7.76 -13.40
N ASN A 540 30.67 8.46 -14.51
CA ASN A 540 31.04 7.85 -15.79
C ASN A 540 30.05 6.75 -16.25
N ASN A 541 28.74 7.02 -16.14
CA ASN A 541 27.64 6.10 -16.50
C ASN A 541 27.57 4.77 -15.72
N GLU A 542 28.33 4.65 -14.64
CA GLU A 542 28.26 3.50 -13.73
C GLU A 542 27.69 3.93 -12.38
N PRO A 543 26.92 3.08 -11.67
CA PRO A 543 26.44 3.39 -10.33
C PRO A 543 27.57 3.89 -9.43
N ALA A 544 27.37 5.04 -8.81
CA ALA A 544 28.33 5.64 -7.89
C ALA A 544 28.13 5.08 -6.47
N ASP A 545 29.22 4.87 -5.74
CA ASP A 545 29.14 4.58 -4.30
C ASP A 545 28.67 5.83 -3.54
N THR A 546 27.55 5.72 -2.85
CA THR A 546 26.85 6.82 -2.18
C THR A 546 26.70 6.58 -0.68
N PRO A 547 27.80 6.44 0.07
CA PRO A 547 27.74 6.24 1.50
C PRO A 547 27.18 7.51 2.18
N TYR A 548 26.39 7.30 3.22
CA TYR A 548 25.78 8.36 4.01
C TYR A 548 25.90 8.05 5.49
N PHE A 549 25.78 9.08 6.32
CA PHE A 549 25.95 8.94 7.77
C PHE A 549 25.17 9.99 8.56
N ALA A 550 24.88 9.68 9.83
CA ALA A 550 23.96 10.45 10.65
C ALA A 550 24.30 11.95 10.76
N ARG A 551 25.55 12.29 11.11
CA ARG A 551 25.93 13.69 11.38
C ARG A 551 27.42 13.94 11.26
N SER A 552 27.80 15.04 10.63
CA SER A 552 29.20 15.51 10.56
C SER A 552 29.55 16.46 11.70
N ASN A 553 30.75 17.07 11.65
CA ASN A 553 31.20 18.09 12.60
C ASN A 553 31.44 19.46 11.95
N GLY A 554 30.90 19.69 10.75
CA GLY A 554 31.10 20.91 9.96
C GLY A 554 31.79 20.68 8.60
N LYS A 555 32.32 19.47 8.38
CA LYS A 555 32.84 19.01 7.08
C LYS A 555 32.67 17.50 6.95
N THR A 556 32.47 17.01 5.72
CA THR A 556 32.64 15.58 5.40
C THR A 556 34.13 15.26 5.19
N LYS A 557 34.45 13.97 5.00
CA LYS A 557 35.78 13.45 4.72
C LYS A 557 35.77 12.78 3.35
N SER A 558 36.92 12.76 2.68
CA SER A 558 37.05 12.02 1.43
C SER A 558 37.16 10.51 1.68
N ALA A 559 36.71 9.70 0.71
CA ALA A 559 36.88 8.25 0.75
C ALA A 559 38.36 7.84 0.87
N LYS A 560 39.26 8.56 0.18
CA LYS A 560 40.71 8.34 0.27
C LYS A 560 41.24 8.52 1.69
N ALA A 561 40.76 9.53 2.43
CA ALA A 561 41.24 9.80 3.78
C ALA A 561 40.73 8.78 4.83
N VAL A 562 39.56 8.20 4.62
CA VAL A 562 38.94 7.27 5.60
C VAL A 562 39.19 5.81 5.24
N TRP A 563 39.18 5.47 3.95
CA TRP A 563 39.23 4.09 3.44
C TRP A 563 40.37 3.84 2.46
N GLY A 564 41.18 4.85 2.11
CA GLY A 564 42.25 4.70 1.11
C GLY A 564 41.74 4.52 -0.33
N ALA A 565 40.43 4.64 -0.57
CA ALA A 565 39.82 4.43 -1.88
C ALA A 565 39.77 5.73 -2.71
N GLU A 566 40.23 5.66 -3.96
CA GLU A 566 40.13 6.76 -4.93
C GLU A 566 38.73 6.77 -5.57
N LYS A 567 37.84 7.59 -5.01
CA LYS A 567 36.48 7.83 -5.54
C LYS A 567 36.31 9.32 -5.77
N PRO A 568 36.48 9.83 -7.01
CA PRO A 568 36.49 11.27 -7.30
C PRO A 568 35.26 12.03 -6.84
N TRP A 569 34.10 11.36 -6.74
CA TRP A 569 32.87 11.94 -6.24
C TRP A 569 32.76 11.98 -4.71
N LEU A 570 33.59 11.23 -3.97
CA LEU A 570 33.62 11.23 -2.51
C LEU A 570 34.76 12.08 -1.97
N VAL A 571 34.63 13.39 -2.17
CA VAL A 571 35.55 14.40 -1.63
C VAL A 571 34.94 15.12 -0.42
N ALA A 572 35.79 15.80 0.34
CA ALA A 572 35.38 16.49 1.55
C ALA A 572 34.68 17.82 1.22
N VAL A 573 33.40 17.95 1.59
CA VAL A 573 32.57 19.16 1.42
C VAL A 573 32.18 19.77 2.76
N THR A 574 31.83 21.05 2.80
CA THR A 574 31.41 21.72 4.04
C THR A 574 29.99 21.31 4.44
N THR A 575 29.71 21.30 5.74
CA THR A 575 28.37 20.99 6.28
C THR A 575 28.00 22.04 7.32
N PRO A 576 27.55 23.24 6.88
CA PRO A 576 27.38 24.39 7.74
C PRO A 576 26.39 24.14 8.89
N TYR A 577 25.34 23.33 8.69
CA TYR A 577 24.35 23.04 9.73
C TYR A 577 24.92 22.17 10.86
N ASP A 578 26.00 21.45 10.59
CA ASP A 578 26.70 20.56 11.52
C ASP A 578 27.93 21.19 12.18
N LYS A 579 28.24 22.47 11.89
CA LYS A 579 29.38 23.16 12.49
C LYS A 579 29.33 23.11 14.02
N GLY A 580 30.42 22.62 14.63
CA GLY A 580 30.54 22.52 16.09
C GLY A 580 29.75 21.38 16.72
N LYS A 581 29.19 20.45 15.93
CA LYS A 581 28.53 19.24 16.43
C LYS A 581 29.52 18.08 16.53
N THR A 582 29.18 17.08 17.33
CA THR A 582 29.90 15.79 17.37
C THR A 582 29.54 14.96 16.14
N GLN A 583 30.55 14.48 15.42
CA GLN A 583 30.37 13.56 14.30
C GLN A 583 29.82 12.22 14.79
N TRP A 584 28.78 11.70 14.13
CA TRP A 584 28.21 10.36 14.32
C TRP A 584 28.19 9.63 12.98
N GLY A 585 28.98 8.56 12.87
CA GLY A 585 29.22 7.80 11.64
C GLY A 585 30.60 8.07 11.02
N HIS A 586 30.87 7.44 9.87
CA HIS A 586 32.22 7.42 9.25
C HIS A 586 32.67 8.79 8.69
N GLY A 587 31.73 9.64 8.28
CA GLY A 587 32.03 11.00 7.83
C GLY A 587 32.19 11.18 6.31
N VAL A 588 31.99 10.13 5.51
CA VAL A 588 32.20 10.14 4.05
C VAL A 588 30.86 10.25 3.35
N GLY A 589 30.80 11.01 2.24
CA GLY A 589 29.57 11.17 1.45
C GLY A 589 28.53 12.05 2.16
N MET A 590 27.25 11.67 2.10
CA MET A 590 26.16 12.53 2.54
C MET A 590 25.99 12.53 4.06
N SER A 591 25.99 13.72 4.67
CA SER A 591 25.55 13.87 6.05
C SER A 591 24.03 14.02 6.12
N ALA A 592 23.35 13.04 6.72
CA ALA A 592 21.89 13.00 6.81
C ALA A 592 21.32 14.26 7.49
N ARG A 593 21.90 14.70 8.62
CA ARG A 593 21.45 15.92 9.30
C ARG A 593 21.60 17.16 8.42
N ASP A 594 22.78 17.40 7.86
CA ASP A 594 23.02 18.59 7.05
C ASP A 594 22.19 18.57 5.75
N GLY A 595 22.03 17.41 5.10
CA GLY A 595 21.12 17.20 3.97
C GLY A 595 19.65 17.49 4.31
N LEU A 596 19.18 17.07 5.48
CA LEU A 596 17.84 17.37 5.96
C LEU A 596 17.62 18.88 6.14
N TYR A 597 18.61 19.62 6.68
CA TYR A 597 18.48 21.07 6.81
C TYR A 597 18.57 21.80 5.46
N ARG A 598 19.35 21.30 4.50
CA ARG A 598 19.33 21.83 3.12
C ARG A 598 17.96 21.71 2.48
N ALA A 599 17.29 20.56 2.65
CA ALA A 599 15.92 20.38 2.19
C ALA A 599 14.95 21.34 2.89
N LYS A 600 15.12 21.59 4.20
CA LYS A 600 14.32 22.60 4.92
C LYS A 600 14.54 24.02 4.41
N ASP A 601 15.74 24.31 3.93
CA ASP A 601 16.11 25.60 3.34
C ASP A 601 15.82 25.66 1.84
N GLY A 602 15.11 24.66 1.29
CA GLY A 602 14.55 24.68 -0.07
C GLY A 602 15.39 24.02 -1.15
N SER A 603 16.47 23.30 -0.81
CA SER A 603 17.21 22.50 -1.79
C SER A 603 16.38 21.30 -2.25
N ASN A 604 16.37 21.04 -3.56
CA ASN A 604 15.76 19.83 -4.13
C ASN A 604 16.67 18.61 -3.88
N TRP A 605 16.09 17.41 -4.03
CA TRP A 605 16.81 16.16 -3.79
C TRP A 605 18.06 15.99 -4.66
N ASP A 606 18.03 16.46 -5.90
CA ASP A 606 19.14 16.35 -6.84
C ASP A 606 20.28 17.33 -6.51
N ASP A 607 19.95 18.54 -6.07
CA ASP A 607 20.93 19.51 -5.55
C ASP A 607 21.66 18.95 -4.33
N ILE A 608 20.92 18.31 -3.41
CA ILE A 608 21.48 17.69 -2.22
C ILE A 608 22.49 16.60 -2.61
N LEU A 609 22.11 15.70 -3.52
CA LEU A 609 22.99 14.62 -3.96
C LEU A 609 24.24 15.14 -4.67
N LYS A 610 24.08 16.06 -5.64
CA LYS A 610 25.20 16.67 -6.38
C LYS A 610 26.14 17.46 -5.47
N TYR A 611 25.64 17.97 -4.35
CA TYR A 611 26.46 18.65 -3.35
C TYR A 611 27.39 17.68 -2.62
N TYR A 612 26.88 16.53 -2.17
CA TYR A 612 27.66 15.57 -1.39
C TYR A 612 28.52 14.63 -2.24
N TYR A 613 28.07 14.36 -3.46
CA TYR A 613 28.72 13.46 -4.40
C TYR A 613 29.19 14.26 -5.60
N THR A 614 30.45 14.69 -5.59
CA THR A 614 30.97 15.66 -6.55
C THR A 614 31.04 15.10 -7.97
N GLY A 615 30.38 15.76 -8.93
CA GLY A 615 30.46 15.40 -10.34
C GLY A 615 29.73 14.10 -10.70
N ILE A 616 28.77 13.66 -9.87
CA ILE A 616 27.84 12.61 -10.28
C ILE A 616 26.83 13.13 -11.29
N ASP A 617 26.29 12.21 -12.08
CA ASP A 617 25.06 12.39 -12.85
C ASP A 617 23.91 11.64 -12.16
N LEU A 618 22.69 12.11 -12.34
CA LEU A 618 21.48 11.42 -11.86
C LEU A 618 20.75 10.88 -13.08
N GLN A 619 20.76 9.57 -13.23
CA GLN A 619 20.23 8.89 -14.41
C GLN A 619 19.06 8.01 -14.00
N LYS A 620 18.01 7.99 -14.83
CA LYS A 620 16.91 7.04 -14.68
C LYS A 620 17.27 5.77 -15.45
N MET A 621 17.57 4.69 -14.73
CA MET A 621 18.01 3.43 -15.34
C MET A 621 16.86 2.53 -15.81
N TYR A 622 15.64 2.77 -15.33
CA TYR A 622 14.43 2.02 -15.68
C TYR A 622 13.14 2.83 -15.46
#